data_AF-A0A9P4IDM7-F1
#
_entry.id   AF-A0A9P4IDM7-F1
#
_cell.length_a   1.000
_cell.length_b   1.000
_cell.length_c   1.000
_cell.angle_alpha   90.00
_cell.angle_beta   90.00
_cell.angle_gamma   90.00
#
_symmetry.space_group_name_H-M   'P 1'
#
loop_
_entity.id
_entity.type
_entity.pdbx_description
1 polymer ?
#
loop_
_entity_poly.entity_id
_entity_poly.type
_entity_poly.pdbx_seq_one_letter_code
_entity_poly.pdbx_strand_id
1 'polypeptide(L)'
;MVAVPRSNGCTTCRAKKVKCDETLPVCKRCQDSGRECAYRDKFTFVDEASKRKKSDTPSDGGDERVSKSPQNSVWLLASESRTESGSLFQKWRRTDAVPDLVATPTLSPGEMRAQKLIACFREGHIGTHMDLLGTWLTWISQRMGVSAALDDAIMLMSSVHNAMMRGRGCSTWIDAKGYLQAVKSLREAIADPGEGYSGETLAAAFILYYLEASLRPSREKKS
;
A
#
# COMPACT_ATOMS: atom_id res chain seq x y z
N MET A 1 -5.17 26.04 -28.12
CA MET A 1 -3.86 26.71 -28.21
C MET A 1 -3.10 26.42 -26.92
N VAL A 2 -2.16 25.46 -26.88
CA VAL A 2 -1.38 25.16 -25.66
C VAL A 2 -0.13 26.03 -25.67
N ALA A 3 0.03 26.89 -24.65
CA ALA A 3 1.20 27.73 -24.51
C ALA A 3 2.40 26.88 -24.07
N VAL A 4 3.22 26.44 -25.02
CA VAL A 4 4.51 25.80 -24.73
C VAL A 4 5.47 26.88 -24.21
N PRO A 5 5.99 26.79 -22.98
CA PRO A 5 6.94 27.77 -22.48
C PRO A 5 8.26 27.66 -23.25
N ARG A 6 8.59 28.69 -24.04
CA ARG A 6 9.73 28.68 -24.99
C ARG A 6 11.12 28.89 -24.38
N SER A 7 11.29 28.86 -23.05
CA SER A 7 12.62 29.01 -22.44
C SER A 7 12.74 28.20 -21.16
N ASN A 8 13.95 27.72 -20.85
CA ASN A 8 14.30 26.98 -19.62
C ASN A 8 15.03 27.85 -18.58
N GLY A 9 15.23 29.15 -18.87
CA GLY A 9 15.89 30.06 -17.93
C GLY A 9 15.17 30.22 -16.60
N CYS A 10 15.91 30.59 -15.55
CA CYS A 10 15.38 30.86 -14.21
C CYS A 10 14.38 32.04 -14.20
N THR A 11 13.55 32.11 -13.15
CA THR A 11 12.52 33.15 -13.00
C THR A 11 13.11 34.55 -13.00
N THR A 12 14.27 34.72 -12.37
CA THR A 12 14.97 36.00 -12.21
C THR A 12 15.50 36.53 -13.54
N CYS A 13 16.13 35.68 -14.36
CA CYS A 13 16.60 36.08 -15.69
C CYS A 13 15.44 36.36 -16.64
N ARG A 14 14.33 35.60 -16.56
CA ARG A 14 13.12 35.88 -17.35
C ARG A 14 12.49 37.21 -16.99
N ALA A 15 12.33 37.51 -15.70
CA ALA A 15 11.77 38.78 -15.23
C ALA A 15 12.58 39.97 -15.76
N LYS A 16 13.91 39.82 -15.84
CA LYS A 16 14.80 40.83 -16.39
C LYS A 16 14.96 40.82 -17.91
N LYS A 17 14.34 39.88 -18.62
CA LYS A 17 14.47 39.69 -20.08
C LYS A 17 15.94 39.57 -20.52
N VAL A 18 16.78 38.94 -19.69
CA VAL A 18 18.19 38.68 -19.98
C VAL A 18 18.42 37.19 -20.21
N LYS A 19 19.40 36.84 -21.06
CA LYS A 19 19.78 35.44 -21.32
C LYS A 19 20.17 34.74 -20.00
N CYS A 20 19.71 33.51 -19.80
CA CYS A 20 20.09 32.68 -18.66
C CYS A 20 21.12 31.66 -19.13
N ASP A 21 22.13 31.39 -18.30
CA ASP A 21 23.19 30.41 -18.60
C ASP A 21 22.79 28.98 -18.16
N GLU A 22 21.57 28.79 -17.68
CA GLU A 22 20.91 27.50 -17.35
C GLU A 22 21.72 26.55 -16.43
N THR A 23 22.70 27.08 -15.71
CA THR A 23 23.54 26.34 -14.76
C THR A 23 22.80 26.12 -13.43
N LEU A 24 22.82 24.88 -12.93
CA LEU A 24 22.23 24.46 -11.65
C LEU A 24 23.35 24.25 -10.61
N PRO A 25 23.16 24.58 -9.32
CA PRO A 25 21.92 25.03 -8.66
C PRO A 25 21.58 26.53 -8.84
N VAL A 26 22.54 27.36 -9.22
CA VAL A 26 22.38 28.81 -9.42
C VAL A 26 23.04 29.21 -10.73
N CYS A 27 22.36 30.02 -11.55
CA CYS A 27 22.97 30.50 -12.78
C CYS A 27 24.06 31.55 -12.50
N LYS A 28 25.13 31.59 -13.31
CA LYS A 28 26.28 32.50 -13.13
C LYS A 28 25.88 33.96 -12.89
N ARG A 29 24.91 34.49 -13.63
CA ARG A 29 24.41 35.87 -13.43
C ARG A 29 23.74 36.09 -12.08
N CYS A 30 22.99 35.12 -11.57
CA CYS A 30 22.39 35.20 -10.25
C CYS A 30 23.45 35.04 -9.16
N GLN A 31 24.48 34.22 -9.40
CA GLN A 31 25.64 34.07 -8.52
C GLN A 31 26.41 35.40 -8.40
N ASP A 32 26.78 36.01 -9.54
CA ASP A 32 27.53 37.28 -9.56
C ASP A 32 26.73 38.46 -9.00
N SER A 33 25.41 38.43 -9.17
CA SER A 33 24.53 39.48 -8.66
C SER A 33 24.03 39.24 -7.23
N GLY A 34 24.40 38.11 -6.61
CA GLY A 34 24.00 37.74 -5.24
C GLY A 34 22.49 37.57 -5.06
N ARG A 35 21.75 37.16 -6.09
CA ARG A 35 20.29 37.08 -6.08
C ARG A 35 19.79 35.65 -5.98
N GLU A 36 18.58 35.50 -5.45
CA GLU A 36 17.87 34.24 -5.43
C GLU A 36 17.59 33.73 -6.86
N CYS A 37 18.11 32.56 -7.18
CA CYS A 37 17.95 31.89 -8.45
C CYS A 37 16.96 30.74 -8.28
N ALA A 38 15.72 30.95 -8.73
CA ALA A 38 14.69 29.92 -8.70
C ALA A 38 14.35 29.46 -10.13
N TYR A 39 14.36 28.16 -10.35
CA TYR A 39 13.76 27.55 -11.53
C TYR A 39 12.32 27.16 -11.17
N ARG A 40 11.36 27.36 -12.08
CA ARG A 40 10.00 26.82 -11.88
C ARG A 40 10.01 25.35 -12.25
N ASP A 41 9.59 24.51 -11.32
CA ASP A 41 9.20 23.14 -11.63
C ASP A 41 8.02 23.17 -12.61
N LYS A 42 8.15 22.43 -13.71
CA LYS A 42 7.27 22.52 -14.89
C LYS A 42 5.89 21.90 -14.72
N PHE A 43 5.46 21.60 -13.49
CA PHE A 43 4.19 20.93 -13.26
C PHE A 43 3.41 21.63 -12.15
N THR A 44 2.65 22.66 -12.53
CA THR A 44 1.54 23.16 -11.71
C THR A 44 0.25 22.52 -12.22
N PHE A 45 -0.34 21.64 -11.42
CA PHE A 45 -1.72 21.20 -11.63
C PHE A 45 -2.62 22.42 -11.38
N VAL A 46 -3.32 22.88 -12.41
CA VAL A 46 -4.27 24.00 -12.28
C VAL A 46 -5.65 23.40 -12.05
N ASP A 47 -6.14 23.49 -10.82
CA ASP A 47 -7.57 23.32 -10.54
C ASP A 47 -8.31 24.57 -11.01
N GLU A 48 -9.16 24.42 -12.03
CA GLU A 48 -10.08 25.44 -12.57
C GLU A 48 -11.21 25.84 -11.59
N ALA A 49 -11.03 25.64 -10.27
CA ALA A 49 -12.01 26.02 -9.26
C ALA A 49 -11.82 27.44 -8.71
N SER A 50 -10.63 28.05 -8.88
CA SER A 50 -10.27 29.27 -8.14
C SER A 50 -10.56 30.59 -8.86
N LYS A 51 -11.13 30.59 -10.07
CA LYS A 51 -11.29 31.80 -10.89
C LYS A 51 -12.63 32.53 -10.81
N ARG A 52 -13.56 32.10 -9.94
CA ARG A 52 -14.83 32.80 -9.74
C ARG A 52 -14.93 33.42 -8.36
N LYS A 53 -14.30 34.58 -8.16
CA LYS A 53 -14.77 35.59 -7.19
C LYS A 53 -14.47 37.00 -7.69
N LYS A 54 -15.52 37.71 -8.12
CA LYS A 54 -15.73 39.16 -8.00
C LYS A 54 -17.23 39.45 -8.11
N SER A 55 -17.67 40.49 -7.39
CA SER A 55 -19.03 41.03 -7.10
C SER A 55 -19.88 40.22 -6.11
N ASP A 56 -20.55 40.77 -5.09
CA ASP A 56 -20.54 42.04 -4.33
C ASP A 56 -21.33 41.75 -3.02
N THR A 57 -21.09 42.55 -1.98
CA THR A 57 -21.54 42.56 -0.54
C THR A 57 -23.08 42.58 -0.28
N PRO A 58 -23.60 42.69 0.98
CA PRO A 58 -23.52 41.84 2.20
C PRO A 58 -24.93 41.45 2.75
N SER A 59 -25.04 40.46 3.65
CA SER A 59 -25.99 40.54 4.78
C SER A 59 -25.83 39.42 5.82
N ASP A 60 -26.19 39.85 7.02
CA ASP A 60 -26.09 39.32 8.37
C ASP A 60 -26.87 38.01 8.62
N GLY A 61 -26.47 37.25 9.66
CA GLY A 61 -27.19 36.08 10.15
C GLY A 61 -26.27 34.89 10.48
N GLY A 62 -25.98 34.72 11.77
CA GLY A 62 -25.13 33.65 12.27
C GLY A 62 -25.74 32.25 12.12
N ASP A 63 -24.87 31.25 11.92
CA ASP A 63 -25.05 29.90 12.43
C ASP A 63 -23.71 29.15 12.41
N GLU A 64 -23.57 28.21 13.33
CA GLU A 64 -22.36 27.52 13.74
C GLU A 64 -21.56 26.87 12.60
N ARG A 65 -20.25 27.15 12.57
CA ARG A 65 -19.29 26.44 11.71
C ARG A 65 -19.05 25.01 12.21
N VAL A 66 -19.91 24.08 11.82
CA VAL A 66 -19.51 22.68 11.71
C VAL A 66 -18.79 22.49 10.38
N SER A 67 -17.47 22.38 10.44
CA SER A 67 -16.62 22.08 9.29
C SER A 67 -16.85 20.63 8.84
N LYS A 68 -17.76 20.40 7.89
CA LYS A 68 -17.84 19.10 7.20
C LYS A 68 -16.78 19.05 6.10
N SER A 69 -15.75 18.25 6.36
CA SER A 69 -14.75 17.79 5.39
C SER A 69 -15.43 17.22 4.13
N PRO A 70 -14.90 17.43 2.91
CA PRO A 70 -15.54 16.96 1.67
C PRO A 70 -15.38 15.43 1.58
N GLN A 71 -16.43 14.69 1.93
CA GLN A 71 -16.41 13.23 1.84
C GLN A 71 -16.77 12.78 0.41
N ASN A 72 -15.75 12.24 -0.27
CA ASN A 72 -15.80 11.21 -1.30
C ASN A 72 -16.85 11.33 -2.41
N SER A 73 -16.60 12.21 -3.39
CA SER A 73 -17.27 12.12 -4.69
C SER A 73 -16.63 11.01 -5.55
N VAL A 74 -17.41 10.09 -6.09
CA VAL A 74 -16.92 8.99 -6.96
C VAL A 74 -17.29 9.28 -8.43
N TRP A 75 -16.44 8.87 -9.36
CA TRP A 75 -16.73 8.92 -10.79
C TRP A 75 -17.24 7.56 -11.27
N LEU A 76 -18.43 7.54 -11.86
CA LEU A 76 -19.03 6.33 -12.43
C LEU A 76 -19.16 6.48 -13.95
N LEU A 77 -18.86 5.41 -14.67
CA LEU A 77 -19.08 5.32 -16.12
C LEU A 77 -20.58 5.23 -16.39
N ALA A 78 -21.14 6.28 -16.98
CA ALA A 78 -22.58 6.40 -17.19
C ALA A 78 -23.02 5.81 -18.54
N SER A 79 -22.14 5.81 -19.54
CA SER A 79 -22.42 5.22 -20.86
C SER A 79 -21.16 5.12 -21.71
N GLU A 80 -21.09 4.07 -22.53
CA GLU A 80 -20.14 3.93 -23.62
C GLU A 80 -20.89 3.95 -24.95
N SER A 81 -20.42 4.76 -25.90
CA SER A 81 -20.91 4.70 -27.28
C SER A 81 -19.74 4.69 -28.26
N ARG A 82 -19.91 4.00 -29.39
CA ARG A 82 -18.97 4.04 -30.51
C ARG A 82 -19.54 4.93 -31.60
N THR A 83 -18.71 5.85 -32.08
CA THR A 83 -18.99 6.60 -33.31
C THR A 83 -18.77 5.69 -34.53
N GLU A 84 -19.39 6.02 -35.66
CA GLU A 84 -19.28 5.25 -36.90
C GLU A 84 -17.83 5.17 -37.43
N SER A 85 -16.99 6.15 -37.07
CA SER A 85 -15.55 6.16 -37.33
C SER A 85 -14.73 5.31 -36.33
N GLY A 86 -15.38 4.52 -35.48
CA GLY A 86 -14.76 3.58 -34.54
C GLY A 86 -14.24 4.19 -33.25
N SER A 87 -14.40 5.50 -33.04
CA SER A 87 -13.94 6.15 -31.80
C SER A 87 -14.92 5.87 -30.65
N LEU A 88 -14.36 5.43 -29.52
CA LEU A 88 -15.09 5.19 -28.26
C LEU A 88 -15.27 6.49 -27.48
N PHE A 89 -16.52 6.81 -27.15
CA PHE A 89 -16.86 7.92 -26.28
C PHE A 89 -17.37 7.40 -24.94
N GLN A 90 -16.64 7.72 -23.87
CA GLN A 90 -16.99 7.36 -22.50
C GLN A 90 -17.49 8.59 -21.76
N LYS A 91 -18.72 8.54 -21.24
CA LYS A 91 -19.29 9.62 -20.43
C LYS A 91 -19.24 9.24 -18.96
N TRP A 92 -18.52 10.02 -18.17
CA TRP A 92 -18.38 9.83 -16.73
C TRP A 92 -19.27 10.82 -15.98
N ARG A 93 -19.96 10.35 -14.94
CA ARG A 93 -20.75 11.20 -14.03
C ARG A 93 -20.10 11.19 -12.65
N ARG A 94 -19.96 12.38 -12.09
CA ARG A 94 -19.59 12.56 -10.67
C ARG A 94 -20.85 12.38 -9.85
N THR A 95 -20.83 11.45 -8.89
CA THR A 95 -21.93 11.26 -7.96
C THR A 95 -21.44 11.52 -6.55
N ASP A 96 -22.21 12.30 -5.78
CA ASP A 96 -21.99 12.48 -4.35
C ASP A 96 -22.62 11.33 -3.55
N ALA A 97 -23.52 10.57 -4.18
CA ALA A 97 -23.93 9.26 -3.70
C ALA A 97 -22.77 8.29 -3.96
N VAL A 98 -22.19 7.75 -2.91
CA VAL A 98 -21.42 6.51 -2.99
C VAL A 98 -22.46 5.45 -3.39
N PRO A 99 -22.47 4.90 -4.61
CA PRO A 99 -23.22 3.66 -4.83
C PRO A 99 -22.78 2.66 -3.77
N ASP A 100 -23.68 1.79 -3.30
CA ASP A 100 -23.40 0.81 -2.26
C ASP A 100 -22.40 -0.27 -2.77
N LEU A 101 -21.18 0.17 -3.04
CA LEU A 101 -20.00 -0.61 -3.38
C LEU A 101 -19.32 -1.12 -2.10
N VAL A 102 -19.93 -0.89 -0.93
CA VAL A 102 -19.40 -1.22 0.40
C VAL A 102 -19.93 -2.57 0.89
N ALA A 103 -20.47 -3.41 0.01
CA ALA A 103 -20.32 -4.84 0.23
C ALA A 103 -18.86 -5.17 -0.06
N THR A 104 -17.96 -4.99 0.92
CA THR A 104 -16.68 -5.71 0.87
C THR A 104 -17.06 -7.16 0.67
N PRO A 105 -16.67 -7.79 -0.46
CA PRO A 105 -17.07 -9.16 -0.71
C PRO A 105 -16.65 -9.99 0.50
N THR A 106 -17.58 -10.78 1.04
CA THR A 106 -17.28 -11.69 2.13
C THR A 106 -16.23 -12.66 1.62
N LEU A 107 -14.98 -12.44 2.01
CA LEU A 107 -13.85 -13.28 1.62
C LEU A 107 -14.10 -14.69 2.12
N SER A 108 -13.86 -15.66 1.25
CA SER A 108 -13.84 -17.06 1.65
C SER A 108 -12.78 -17.29 2.74
N PRO A 109 -12.92 -18.35 3.55
CA PRO A 109 -11.93 -18.67 4.58
C PRO A 109 -10.49 -18.81 4.04
N GLY A 110 -10.33 -19.30 2.81
CA GLY A 110 -9.04 -19.38 2.12
C GLY A 110 -8.48 -18.02 1.72
N GLU A 111 -9.31 -17.14 1.16
CA GLU A 111 -8.92 -15.78 0.78
C GLU A 111 -8.54 -14.93 2.01
N MET A 112 -9.27 -15.10 3.12
CA MET A 112 -8.94 -14.42 4.38
C MET A 112 -7.56 -14.85 4.91
N ARG A 113 -7.22 -16.13 4.81
CA ARG A 113 -5.88 -16.62 5.16
C ARG A 113 -4.83 -16.03 4.21
N ALA A 114 -5.11 -15.99 2.91
CA ALA A 114 -4.15 -15.51 1.91
C ALA A 114 -3.86 -14.01 2.11
N GLN A 115 -4.90 -13.24 2.41
CA GLN A 115 -4.76 -11.81 2.74
C GLN A 115 -3.90 -11.60 4.00
N LYS A 116 -4.07 -12.42 5.04
CA LYS A 116 -3.22 -12.37 6.24
C LYS A 116 -1.76 -12.67 5.92
N LEU A 117 -1.50 -13.65 5.08
CA LEU A 117 -0.16 -13.97 4.61
C LEU A 117 0.46 -12.80 3.82
N ILE A 118 -0.31 -12.20 2.91
CA ILE A 118 0.14 -11.03 2.12
C ILE A 118 0.48 -9.84 3.03
N ALA A 119 -0.30 -9.61 4.09
CA ALA A 119 0.00 -8.57 5.08
C ALA A 119 1.34 -8.82 5.77
N CYS A 120 1.71 -10.07 6.02
CA CYS A 120 3.01 -10.41 6.63
C CYS A 120 4.23 -10.03 5.77
N PHE A 121 4.08 -9.96 4.45
CA PHE A 121 5.14 -9.51 3.54
C PHE A 121 5.19 -7.99 3.34
N ARG A 122 4.08 -7.28 3.58
CA ARG A 122 3.96 -5.85 3.23
C ARG A 122 4.00 -4.92 4.43
N GLU A 123 3.65 -5.42 5.61
CA GLU A 123 3.50 -4.61 6.81
C GLU A 123 4.63 -4.94 7.81
N GLY A 124 5.49 -3.98 8.10
CA GLY A 124 6.58 -4.18 9.04
C GLY A 124 7.69 -3.14 9.00
N HIS A 125 8.54 -3.17 10.03
CA HIS A 125 9.91 -2.66 9.89
C HIS A 125 10.74 -3.74 9.22
N ILE A 126 11.80 -3.39 8.49
CA ILE A 126 12.63 -4.35 7.72
C ILE A 126 13.05 -5.60 8.53
N GLY A 127 13.24 -5.48 9.85
CA GLY A 127 13.57 -6.61 10.75
C GLY A 127 12.42 -7.51 11.20
N THR A 128 11.17 -7.15 10.89
CA THR A 128 9.96 -7.95 11.18
C THR A 128 9.36 -8.56 9.92
N HIS A 129 9.87 -8.20 8.74
CA HIS A 129 9.46 -8.81 7.49
C HIS A 129 9.83 -10.30 7.47
N MET A 130 8.84 -11.14 7.21
CA MET A 130 9.02 -12.59 7.09
C MET A 130 9.64 -13.00 5.73
N ASP A 131 10.10 -12.01 4.93
CA ASP A 131 10.76 -12.21 3.62
C ASP A 131 12.04 -13.05 3.72
N LEU A 132 12.64 -13.15 4.91
CA LEU A 132 13.78 -14.02 5.21
C LEU A 132 13.51 -15.51 5.02
N LEU A 133 12.26 -15.93 5.11
CA LEU A 133 11.89 -17.30 4.79
C LEU A 133 12.10 -17.59 3.29
N GLY A 134 12.04 -16.59 2.42
CA GLY A 134 12.42 -16.67 1.00
C GLY A 134 11.26 -16.44 0.03
N THR A 135 11.59 -16.25 -1.26
CA THR A 135 10.60 -15.94 -2.32
C THR A 135 9.59 -17.06 -2.57
N TRP A 136 9.85 -18.29 -2.11
CA TRP A 136 8.92 -19.42 -2.25
C TRP A 136 7.57 -19.17 -1.55
N LEU A 137 7.55 -18.32 -0.51
CA LEU A 137 6.34 -17.95 0.22
C LEU A 137 5.29 -17.21 -0.61
N THR A 138 5.70 -16.46 -1.64
CA THR A 138 4.74 -15.84 -2.55
C THR A 138 3.99 -16.90 -3.37
N TRP A 139 4.62 -18.04 -3.64
CA TRP A 139 4.03 -19.16 -4.36
C TRP A 139 3.10 -20.01 -3.47
N ILE A 140 3.33 -20.01 -2.15
CA ILE A 140 2.47 -20.70 -1.19
C ILE A 140 1.04 -20.15 -1.20
N SER A 141 0.90 -18.83 -1.39
CA SER A 141 -0.43 -18.17 -1.41
C SER A 141 -1.42 -18.82 -2.39
N GLN A 142 -0.92 -19.39 -3.49
CA GLN A 142 -1.71 -20.07 -4.52
C GLN A 142 -2.10 -21.51 -4.15
N ARG A 143 -1.45 -22.11 -3.14
CA ARG A 143 -1.65 -23.51 -2.69
C ARG A 143 -2.42 -23.61 -1.38
N MET A 144 -2.87 -22.49 -0.85
CA MET A 144 -3.61 -22.47 0.42
C MET A 144 -5.00 -23.07 0.25
N GLY A 145 -5.45 -23.82 1.26
CA GLY A 145 -6.71 -24.58 1.21
C GLY A 145 -6.59 -26.01 0.68
N VAL A 146 -5.40 -26.46 0.24
CA VAL A 146 -5.16 -27.85 -0.18
C VAL A 146 -4.83 -28.77 1.00
N SER A 147 -4.06 -28.27 1.98
CA SER A 147 -3.64 -29.01 3.16
C SER A 147 -3.97 -28.24 4.44
N ALA A 148 -4.59 -28.92 5.41
CA ALA A 148 -4.87 -28.36 6.72
C ALA A 148 -3.59 -28.02 7.49
N ALA A 149 -2.52 -28.80 7.32
CA ALA A 149 -1.24 -28.57 7.98
C ALA A 149 -0.60 -27.24 7.55
N LEU A 150 -0.63 -26.96 6.25
CA LEU A 150 -0.11 -25.71 5.69
C LEU A 150 -0.93 -24.50 6.14
N ASP A 151 -2.26 -24.62 6.12
CA ASP A 151 -3.15 -23.53 6.53
C ASP A 151 -2.97 -23.16 8.01
N ASP A 152 -2.87 -24.15 8.90
CA ASP A 152 -2.65 -23.92 10.33
C ASP A 152 -1.25 -23.32 10.60
N ALA A 153 -0.22 -23.77 9.88
CA ALA A 153 1.13 -23.21 9.99
C ALA A 153 1.20 -21.74 9.53
N ILE A 154 0.53 -21.40 8.43
CA ILE A 154 0.44 -20.02 7.92
C ILE A 154 -0.31 -19.12 8.89
N MET A 155 -1.40 -19.62 9.48
CA MET A 155 -2.18 -18.89 10.48
C MET A 155 -1.35 -18.61 11.73
N LEU A 156 -0.59 -19.59 12.21
CA LEU A 156 0.33 -19.41 13.31
C LEU A 156 1.40 -18.35 12.97
N MET A 157 2.06 -18.48 11.83
CA MET A 157 3.07 -17.51 11.38
C MET A 157 2.49 -16.09 11.27
N SER A 158 1.26 -15.95 10.76
CA SER A 158 0.57 -14.67 10.69
C SER A 158 0.25 -14.10 12.07
N SER A 159 -0.11 -14.96 13.03
CA SER A 159 -0.37 -14.55 14.42
C SER A 159 0.91 -14.08 15.12
N VAL A 160 2.04 -14.76 14.87
CA VAL A 160 3.36 -14.40 15.37
C VAL A 160 3.80 -13.05 14.80
N HIS A 161 3.65 -12.87 13.49
CA HIS A 161 3.95 -11.60 12.81
C HIS A 161 3.16 -10.44 13.44
N ASN A 162 1.86 -10.63 13.64
CA ASN A 162 1.02 -9.65 14.32
C ASN A 162 1.46 -9.40 15.78
N ALA A 163 1.91 -10.43 16.49
CA ALA A 163 2.40 -10.29 17.86
C ALA A 163 3.73 -9.52 17.94
N MET A 164 4.61 -9.75 16.97
CA MET A 164 5.88 -9.06 16.79
C MET A 164 5.65 -7.58 16.46
N MET A 165 4.73 -7.29 15.53
CA MET A 165 4.33 -5.93 15.16
C MET A 165 3.73 -5.12 16.32
N ARG A 166 3.03 -5.80 17.24
CA ARG A 166 2.46 -5.16 18.44
C ARG A 166 3.48 -4.94 19.56
N GLY A 167 4.76 -5.23 19.35
CA GLY A 167 5.82 -5.01 20.34
C GLY A 167 5.71 -5.87 21.59
N ARG A 168 5.06 -7.05 21.50
CA ARG A 168 4.97 -7.98 22.62
C ARG A 168 6.36 -8.58 22.94
N GLY A 169 6.55 -9.17 24.11
CA GLY A 169 7.82 -9.87 24.42
C GLY A 169 7.95 -11.17 23.61
N CYS A 170 9.19 -11.56 23.26
CA CYS A 170 9.49 -12.77 22.47
C CYS A 170 8.82 -14.05 23.02
N SER A 171 8.72 -14.17 24.35
CA SER A 171 8.05 -15.29 25.03
C SER A 171 6.53 -15.37 24.81
N THR A 172 5.92 -14.31 24.28
CA THR A 172 4.46 -14.19 24.08
C THR A 172 4.06 -14.13 22.60
N TRP A 173 5.02 -14.28 21.69
CA TRP A 173 4.73 -14.21 20.25
C TRP A 173 4.09 -15.47 19.71
N ILE A 174 4.50 -16.65 20.18
CA ILE A 174 3.88 -17.92 19.80
C ILE A 174 2.67 -18.18 20.69
N ASP A 175 1.48 -18.22 20.10
CA ASP A 175 0.30 -18.74 20.78
C ASP A 175 0.42 -20.27 20.92
N ALA A 176 0.44 -20.76 22.15
CA ALA A 176 0.55 -22.18 22.44
C ALA A 176 -0.59 -22.99 21.82
N LYS A 177 -1.81 -22.43 21.78
CA LYS A 177 -2.97 -23.13 21.18
C LYS A 177 -2.81 -23.26 19.67
N GLY A 178 -2.48 -22.16 19.00
CA GLY A 178 -2.21 -22.16 17.56
C GLY A 178 -1.06 -23.09 17.17
N TYR A 179 0.02 -23.12 17.97
CA TYR A 179 1.16 -23.99 17.70
C TYR A 179 0.83 -25.48 17.88
N LEU A 180 0.16 -25.85 18.98
CA LEU A 180 -0.28 -27.24 19.19
C LEU A 180 -1.22 -27.72 18.09
N GLN A 181 -2.12 -26.84 17.63
CA GLN A 181 -3.02 -27.13 16.52
C GLN A 181 -2.23 -27.38 15.22
N ALA A 182 -1.27 -26.51 14.88
CA ALA A 182 -0.45 -26.68 13.69
C ALA A 182 0.40 -27.96 13.73
N VAL A 183 0.98 -28.31 14.88
CA VAL A 183 1.74 -29.56 15.06
C VAL A 183 0.82 -30.78 14.93
N LYS A 184 -0.41 -30.70 15.44
CA LYS A 184 -1.41 -31.77 15.30
C LYS A 184 -1.76 -31.99 13.83
N SER A 185 -2.09 -30.93 13.10
CA SER A 185 -2.42 -31.01 11.68
C SER A 185 -1.23 -31.50 10.84
N LEU A 186 0.00 -31.10 11.21
CA LEU A 186 1.21 -31.62 10.57
C LEU A 186 1.40 -33.13 10.81
N ARG A 187 1.15 -33.61 12.04
CA ARG A 187 1.21 -35.03 12.35
C ARG A 187 0.20 -35.84 11.53
N GLU A 188 -1.02 -35.32 11.38
CA GLU A 188 -2.06 -35.96 10.58
C GLU A 188 -1.67 -36.01 9.10
N ALA A 189 -1.12 -34.92 8.55
CA ALA A 189 -0.64 -34.88 7.17
C ALA A 189 0.55 -35.82 6.90
N ILE A 190 1.47 -36.00 7.86
CA ILE A 190 2.59 -36.94 7.74
C ILE A 190 2.11 -38.41 7.84
N ALA A 191 1.01 -38.66 8.57
CA ALA A 191 0.46 -40.00 8.71
C ALA A 191 -0.27 -40.49 7.44
N ASP A 192 -0.72 -39.57 6.58
CA ASP A 192 -1.29 -39.91 5.28
C ASP A 192 -0.17 -40.22 4.26
N PRO A 193 -0.12 -41.42 3.66
CA PRO A 193 0.89 -41.78 2.67
C PRO A 193 0.86 -40.94 1.38
N GLY A 194 -0.25 -40.28 1.06
CA GLY A 194 -0.36 -39.37 -0.09
C GLY A 194 0.07 -37.94 0.21
N GLU A 195 -0.35 -37.42 1.37
CA GLU A 195 -0.07 -36.03 1.78
C GLU A 195 1.30 -35.88 2.47
N GLY A 196 1.85 -36.95 3.05
CA GLY A 196 3.08 -36.92 3.83
C GLY A 196 4.34 -36.55 3.03
N TYR A 197 4.34 -36.80 1.71
CA TYR A 197 5.42 -36.42 0.80
C TYR A 197 5.08 -35.18 -0.06
N SER A 198 3.95 -34.52 0.24
CA SER A 198 3.50 -33.34 -0.49
C SER A 198 4.41 -32.13 -0.20
N GLY A 199 4.45 -31.19 -1.14
CA GLY A 199 5.21 -29.94 -0.94
C GLY A 199 4.59 -29.07 0.16
N GLU A 200 3.30 -29.23 0.40
CA GLU A 200 2.48 -28.53 1.39
C GLU A 200 2.89 -28.95 2.81
N THR A 201 3.06 -30.25 3.05
CA THR A 201 3.53 -30.79 4.35
C THR A 201 4.96 -30.35 4.63
N LEU A 202 5.83 -30.34 3.61
CA LEU A 202 7.20 -29.82 3.75
C LEU A 202 7.21 -28.33 4.07
N ALA A 203 6.37 -27.54 3.40
CA ALA A 203 6.21 -26.12 3.65
C ALA A 203 5.73 -25.84 5.09
N ALA A 204 4.73 -26.59 5.56
CA ALA A 204 4.22 -26.49 6.93
C ALA A 204 5.32 -26.79 7.96
N ALA A 205 6.07 -27.88 7.75
CA ALA A 205 7.18 -28.24 8.63
C ALA A 205 8.29 -27.17 8.67
N PHE A 206 8.63 -26.59 7.51
CA PHE A 206 9.64 -25.54 7.42
C PHE A 206 9.20 -24.26 8.15
N ILE A 207 7.94 -23.85 8.02
CA ILE A 207 7.38 -22.70 8.74
C ILE A 207 7.48 -22.92 10.25
N LEU A 208 7.06 -24.08 10.76
CA LEU A 208 7.15 -24.39 12.18
C LEU A 208 8.59 -24.40 12.68
N TYR A 209 9.51 -25.03 11.94
CA TYR A 209 10.93 -25.02 12.24
C TYR A 209 11.50 -23.60 12.34
N TYR A 210 11.18 -22.74 11.38
CA TYR A 210 11.66 -21.36 11.37
C TYR A 210 11.14 -20.56 12.56
N LEU A 211 9.86 -20.72 12.90
CA LEU A 211 9.27 -20.06 14.07
C LEU A 211 9.96 -20.51 15.36
N GLU A 212 10.28 -21.79 15.50
CA GLU A 212 11.03 -22.30 16.65
C GLU A 212 12.47 -21.79 16.70
N ALA A 213 13.15 -21.74 15.55
CA ALA A 213 14.54 -21.30 15.44
C ALA A 213 14.69 -19.80 15.75
N SER A 214 13.75 -18.99 15.25
CA SER A 214 13.77 -17.53 15.41
C SER A 214 13.34 -17.08 16.80
N LEU A 215 12.50 -17.88 17.47
CA LEU A 215 11.82 -17.48 18.71
C LEU A 215 12.31 -18.23 19.95
N ARG A 216 13.27 -19.16 19.80
CA ARG A 216 13.98 -19.69 20.95
C ARG A 216 14.74 -18.55 21.62
N PRO A 217 14.43 -18.19 22.88
CA PRO A 217 15.31 -17.33 23.63
C PRO A 217 16.67 -18.01 23.67
N SER A 218 17.71 -17.30 23.21
CA SER A 218 19.10 -17.72 23.39
C SER A 218 19.22 -18.13 24.85
N ARG A 219 19.48 -19.43 25.12
CA ARG A 219 19.76 -19.88 26.48
C ARG A 219 20.92 -19.03 26.95
N GLU A 220 20.65 -18.01 27.76
CA GLU A 220 21.68 -17.25 28.44
C GLU A 220 22.56 -18.29 29.13
N LYS A 221 23.80 -18.39 28.67
CA LYS A 221 24.85 -19.07 29.41
C LYS A 221 24.95 -18.30 30.72
N LYS A 222 24.29 -18.78 31.77
CA LYS A 222 24.61 -18.40 33.14
C LYS A 222 26.07 -18.76 33.34
N SER A 223 26.93 -17.75 33.23
CA SER A 223 28.30 -17.77 33.72
C SER A 223 28.31 -17.69 35.24
#